data_AF-A0A9X3MKI1-F1
#
_entry.id   AF-A0A9X3MKI1-F1
#
_cell.length_a   1.000
_cell.length_b   1.000
_cell.length_c   1.000
_cell.angle_alpha   90.00
_cell.angle_beta   90.00
_cell.angle_gamma   90.00
#
_symmetry.space_group_name_H-M   'P 1'
#
loop_
_entity.id
_entity.type
_entity.pdbx_description
1 polymer ?
#
loop_
_entity_poly.entity_id
_entity_poly.type
_entity_poly.pdbx_seq_one_letter_code
_entity_poly.pdbx_strand_id
1 'polypeptide(L)'
;MSTSQLVLELSLIGAMLLVTSVFLVRNYDKADSAGTKVQKILTGLLGAFMVMAGTVKFFDPFATMFAKQIALSELPFPTLSRWMGQLGEIFAGLLLLVVMIGNKVLAAPIKDKAMQLSALLTTAIMIVAVYVHLLPNVPAEVLPLQSKPPVMTLIILGLAWLNAFLYFRKK
;
A
#
# COMPACT_ATOMS: atom_id res chain seq x y z
N MET A 1 -15.72 15.95 -8.74
CA MET A 1 -14.47 16.04 -7.94
C MET A 1 -14.13 17.52 -7.76
N SER A 2 -13.79 17.99 -6.55
CA SER A 2 -13.41 19.40 -6.37
C SER A 2 -11.96 19.64 -6.81
N THR A 3 -11.63 20.84 -7.26
CA THR A 3 -10.26 21.21 -7.67
C THR A 3 -9.24 20.98 -6.56
N SER A 4 -9.63 21.22 -5.30
CA SER A 4 -8.79 20.98 -4.12
C SER A 4 -8.45 19.50 -3.93
N GLN A 5 -9.43 18.61 -4.12
CA GLN A 5 -9.22 17.17 -4.04
C GLN A 5 -8.28 16.68 -5.15
N LEU A 6 -8.45 17.17 -6.38
CA LEU A 6 -7.57 16.82 -7.50
C LEU A 6 -6.11 17.25 -7.25
N VAL A 7 -5.89 18.46 -6.74
CA VAL A 7 -4.55 18.96 -6.40
C VAL A 7 -3.91 18.09 -5.32
N LEU A 8 -4.67 17.70 -4.30
CA LEU A 8 -4.19 16.82 -3.24
C LEU A 8 -3.79 15.45 -3.81
N GLU A 9 -4.66 14.81 -4.59
CA GLU A 9 -4.39 13.52 -5.22
C GLU A 9 -3.14 13.56 -6.13
N LEU A 10 -3.02 14.58 -6.99
CA LEU A 10 -1.86 14.76 -7.85
C LEU A 10 -0.57 15.00 -7.05
N SER A 11 -0.65 15.76 -5.96
CA SER A 11 0.51 16.02 -5.08
C SER A 11 1.00 14.74 -4.39
N LEU A 12 0.08 13.87 -3.98
CA LEU A 12 0.38 12.60 -3.31
C LEU A 12 0.98 11.60 -4.29
N ILE A 13 0.41 11.49 -5.50
CA ILE A 13 0.97 10.67 -6.57
C ILE A 13 2.36 11.17 -6.96
N GLY A 14 2.53 12.49 -7.11
CA GLY A 14 3.83 13.11 -7.41
C GLY A 14 4.87 12.81 -6.34
N ALA A 15 4.52 12.97 -5.06
CA ALA A 15 5.40 12.64 -3.94
C ALA A 15 5.78 11.16 -3.91
N MET A 16 4.81 10.26 -4.11
CA MET A 16 5.03 8.82 -4.20
C MET A 16 6.04 8.48 -5.32
N LEU A 17 5.82 9.00 -6.53
CA LEU A 17 6.71 8.78 -7.67
C LEU A 17 8.11 9.36 -7.43
N LEU A 18 8.22 10.54 -6.82
CA LEU A 18 9.50 11.15 -6.46
C LEU A 18 10.27 10.28 -5.47
N VAL A 19 9.63 9.89 -4.36
CA VAL A 19 10.24 9.06 -3.33
C VAL A 19 10.72 7.74 -3.93
N THR A 20 9.85 7.04 -4.67
CA THR A 20 10.23 5.79 -5.32
C THR A 20 11.37 5.99 -6.33
N SER A 21 11.32 7.03 -7.16
CA SER A 21 12.36 7.31 -8.17
C SER A 21 13.72 7.60 -7.53
N VAL A 22 13.77 8.45 -6.50
CA VAL A 22 15.01 8.75 -5.77
C VAL A 22 15.62 7.46 -5.20
N PHE A 23 14.80 6.59 -4.60
CA PHE A 23 15.31 5.35 -4.05
C PHE A 23 15.73 4.33 -5.11
N LEU A 24 15.05 4.27 -6.25
CA LEU A 24 15.44 3.40 -7.36
C LEU A 24 16.77 3.84 -7.96
N VAL A 25 16.99 5.14 -8.15
CA VAL A 25 18.27 5.67 -8.63
C VAL A 25 19.40 5.34 -7.66
N ARG A 26 19.18 5.49 -6.34
CA ARG A 26 20.21 5.17 -5.32
C ARG A 26 20.55 3.68 -5.23
N ASN A 27 19.59 2.80 -5.51
CA ASN A 27 19.75 1.35 -5.42
C ASN A 27 19.92 0.68 -6.77
N TYR A 28 20.09 1.47 -7.84
CA TYR A 28 20.31 0.96 -9.18
C TYR A 28 21.65 0.23 -9.25
N ASP A 29 21.61 -0.99 -9.76
CA ASP A 29 22.79 -1.77 -10.07
C ASP A 29 22.69 -2.28 -11.51
N LYS A 30 23.74 -2.05 -12.31
CA LYS A 30 23.78 -2.53 -13.70
C LYS A 30 23.80 -4.05 -13.77
N ALA A 31 24.37 -4.72 -12.76
CA ALA A 31 24.46 -6.17 -12.68
C ALA A 31 23.15 -6.85 -12.27
N ASP A 32 22.13 -6.08 -11.85
CA ASP A 32 20.83 -6.66 -11.50
C ASP A 32 20.15 -7.30 -12.72
N SER A 33 19.64 -8.53 -12.52
CA SER A 33 18.74 -9.17 -13.46
C SER A 33 17.43 -8.37 -13.64
N ALA A 34 16.75 -8.56 -14.76
CA ALA A 34 15.45 -7.91 -15.01
C ALA A 34 14.44 -8.18 -13.87
N GLY A 35 14.37 -9.42 -13.36
CA GLY A 35 13.51 -9.78 -12.23
C GLY A 35 13.86 -9.01 -10.95
N THR A 36 15.14 -8.80 -10.67
CA THR A 36 15.58 -7.99 -9.52
C THR A 36 15.17 -6.52 -9.68
N LYS A 37 15.31 -5.96 -10.88
CA LYS A 37 14.91 -4.57 -11.16
C LYS A 37 13.41 -4.40 -10.96
N VAL A 38 12.60 -5.31 -11.49
CA VAL A 38 11.14 -5.32 -11.29
C VAL A 38 10.80 -5.44 -9.81
N GLN A 39 11.44 -6.36 -9.07
CA GLN A 39 11.23 -6.54 -7.64
C GLN A 39 11.54 -5.26 -6.83
N LYS A 40 12.64 -4.57 -7.14
CA LYS A 40 12.99 -3.29 -6.49
C LYS A 40 11.96 -2.20 -6.79
N ILE A 41 11.50 -2.11 -8.05
CA ILE A 41 10.45 -1.16 -8.47
C ILE A 41 9.16 -1.45 -7.72
N LEU A 42 8.71 -2.71 -7.69
CA LEU A 42 7.49 -3.11 -7.00
C LEU A 42 7.57 -2.83 -5.49
N THR A 43 8.70 -3.15 -4.85
CA THR A 43 8.88 -2.85 -3.42
C THR A 43 8.78 -1.36 -3.13
N GLY A 44 9.42 -0.52 -3.95
CA GLY A 44 9.36 0.93 -3.77
C GLY A 44 7.98 1.52 -4.03
N LEU A 45 7.31 1.09 -5.11
CA LEU A 45 5.96 1.55 -5.45
C LEU A 45 4.93 1.09 -4.42
N LEU A 46 4.91 -0.19 -4.06
CA LEU A 46 4.00 -0.72 -3.06
C LEU A 46 4.26 -0.11 -1.69
N GLY A 47 5.52 0.04 -1.30
CA GLY A 47 5.90 0.67 -0.03
C GLY A 47 5.39 2.11 0.06
N ALA A 48 5.67 2.92 -0.96
CA ALA A 48 5.22 4.31 -1.00
C ALA A 48 3.69 4.44 -1.11
N PHE A 49 3.05 3.58 -1.92
CA PHE A 49 1.60 3.53 -2.06
C PHE A 49 0.91 3.21 -0.74
N MET A 50 1.36 2.18 -0.02
CA MET A 50 0.76 1.76 1.25
C MET A 50 0.92 2.83 2.34
N VAL A 51 2.10 3.45 2.44
CA VAL A 51 2.30 4.58 3.36
C VAL A 51 1.35 5.73 3.01
N MET A 52 1.31 6.14 1.74
CA MET A 52 0.44 7.21 1.30
C MET A 52 -1.03 6.89 1.57
N ALA A 53 -1.50 5.70 1.19
CA ALA A 53 -2.88 5.27 1.36
C ALA A 53 -3.35 5.27 2.82
N GLY A 54 -2.47 4.93 3.77
CA GLY A 54 -2.79 5.01 5.19
C GLY A 54 -2.68 6.43 5.76
N THR A 55 -1.67 7.20 5.34
CA THR A 55 -1.46 8.58 5.82
C THR A 55 -2.55 9.54 5.34
N VAL A 56 -3.05 9.42 4.11
CA VAL A 56 -4.09 10.33 3.58
C VAL A 56 -5.39 10.22 4.36
N LYS A 57 -5.67 9.06 4.96
CA LYS A 57 -6.86 8.82 5.79
C LYS A 57 -6.86 9.61 7.10
N PHE A 58 -5.79 10.34 7.44
CA PHE A 58 -5.75 11.27 8.57
C PHE A 58 -6.25 12.68 8.21
N PHE A 59 -6.42 12.97 6.92
CA PHE A 59 -6.77 14.29 6.42
C PHE A 59 -8.09 14.25 5.65
N ASP A 60 -8.88 15.33 5.72
CA ASP A 60 -10.09 15.44 4.93
C ASP A 60 -9.78 15.69 3.44
N PRO A 61 -10.62 15.17 2.52
CA PRO A 61 -11.90 14.48 2.77
C PRO A 61 -11.77 12.97 3.05
N PHE A 62 -10.57 12.39 2.93
CA PHE A 62 -10.34 10.95 3.04
C PHE A 62 -10.63 10.41 4.44
N ALA A 63 -10.34 11.17 5.49
CA ALA A 63 -10.67 10.82 6.87
C ALA A 63 -12.18 10.64 7.06
N THR A 64 -12.98 11.54 6.50
CA THR A 64 -14.45 11.45 6.54
C THR A 64 -14.98 10.31 5.67
N MET A 65 -14.46 10.12 4.46
CA MET A 65 -14.86 9.02 3.58
C MET A 65 -14.58 7.66 4.24
N PHE A 66 -13.38 7.48 4.79
CA PHE A 66 -13.00 6.27 5.48
C PHE A 66 -13.83 6.03 6.75
N ALA A 67 -14.17 7.09 7.49
CA ALA A 67 -15.09 6.99 8.64
C ALA A 67 -16.44 6.37 8.24
N LYS A 68 -17.03 6.92 7.17
CA LYS A 68 -18.32 6.46 6.64
C LYS A 68 -18.22 5.04 6.11
N GLN A 69 -17.15 4.73 5.38
CA GLN A 69 -16.87 3.39 4.91
C GLN A 69 -16.85 2.38 6.06
N ILE A 70 -16.12 2.67 7.14
CA ILE A 70 -16.04 1.78 8.30
C ILE A 70 -17.40 1.64 8.99
N ALA A 71 -18.14 2.74 9.17
CA ALA A 71 -19.49 2.70 9.77
C ALA A 71 -20.48 1.84 8.97
N LEU A 72 -20.35 1.83 7.63
CA LEU A 72 -21.21 1.06 6.73
C LEU A 72 -20.70 -0.36 6.44
N SER A 73 -19.48 -0.68 6.88
CA SER A 73 -18.79 -1.95 6.56
C SER A 73 -19.13 -3.12 7.46
N GLU A 74 -19.97 -2.90 8.49
CA GLU A 74 -20.37 -3.93 9.47
C GLU A 74 -19.17 -4.63 10.15
N LEU A 75 -17.98 -4.00 10.12
CA LEU A 75 -16.79 -4.55 10.74
C LEU A 75 -16.92 -4.55 12.27
N PRO A 76 -16.45 -5.61 12.94
CA PRO A 76 -16.42 -5.63 14.40
C PRO A 76 -15.51 -4.52 14.92
N PHE A 77 -15.88 -3.94 16.07
CA PHE A 77 -15.11 -2.88 16.73
C PHE A 77 -14.74 -1.72 15.77
N PRO A 78 -15.71 -0.93 15.27
CA PRO A 78 -15.48 0.06 14.21
C PRO A 78 -14.31 1.01 14.47
N THR A 79 -14.17 1.50 15.70
CA THR A 79 -13.04 2.37 16.10
C THR A 79 -11.70 1.67 15.92
N LEU A 80 -11.58 0.41 16.39
CA LEU A 80 -10.35 -0.36 16.25
C LEU A 80 -10.09 -0.69 14.77
N SER A 81 -11.11 -1.14 14.03
CA SER A 81 -11.01 -1.44 12.60
C SER A 81 -10.50 -0.26 11.78
N ARG A 82 -10.96 0.97 12.11
CA ARG A 82 -10.44 2.20 11.50
C ARG A 82 -8.94 2.36 11.74
N TRP A 83 -8.50 2.30 12.99
CA TRP A 83 -7.08 2.45 13.35
C TRP A 83 -6.21 1.34 12.75
N MET A 84 -6.69 0.11 12.79
CA MET A 84 -5.99 -1.05 12.21
C MET A 84 -5.82 -0.90 10.70
N GLY A 85 -6.83 -0.39 9.99
CA GLY A 85 -6.71 -0.08 8.56
C GLY A 85 -5.61 0.96 8.29
N GLN A 86 -5.70 2.13 8.93
CA GLN A 86 -4.76 3.24 8.71
C GLN A 86 -3.32 2.87 9.09
N LEU A 87 -3.12 2.37 10.31
CA LEU A 87 -1.80 2.06 10.84
C LEU A 87 -1.22 0.80 10.19
N GLY A 88 -2.07 -0.18 9.86
CA GLY A 88 -1.66 -1.39 9.17
C GLY A 88 -1.09 -1.09 7.78
N GLU A 89 -1.74 -0.21 7.02
CA GLU A 89 -1.25 0.23 5.71
C GLU A 89 0.10 0.95 5.83
N ILE A 90 0.20 1.92 6.75
CA ILE A 90 1.45 2.64 6.99
C ILE A 90 2.56 1.68 7.38
N PHE A 91 2.32 0.79 8.33
CA PHE A 91 3.33 -0.13 8.84
C PHE A 91 3.78 -1.12 7.75
N ALA A 92 2.85 -1.70 6.99
CA ALA A 92 3.18 -2.58 5.86
C ALA A 92 4.03 -1.86 4.80
N GLY A 93 3.69 -0.60 4.49
CA GLY A 93 4.44 0.23 3.56
C GLY A 93 5.85 0.57 4.07
N LEU A 94 5.98 0.97 5.34
CA LEU A 94 7.27 1.25 5.96
C LEU A 94 8.19 0.02 5.96
N LEU A 95 7.66 -1.18 6.22
CA LEU A 95 8.44 -2.42 6.13
C LEU A 95 9.03 -2.62 4.72
N LEU A 96 8.27 -2.35 3.66
CA LEU A 96 8.77 -2.44 2.28
C LEU A 96 9.85 -1.41 2.00
N LEU A 97 9.67 -0.17 2.45
CA LEU A 97 10.69 0.88 2.30
C LEU A 97 11.97 0.52 3.07
N VAL A 98 11.84 -0.08 4.26
CA VAL A 98 12.97 -0.60 5.03
C VAL A 98 13.68 -1.74 4.27
N VAL A 99 12.95 -2.66 3.64
CA VAL A 99 13.56 -3.71 2.79
C VAL A 99 14.29 -3.10 1.61
N MET A 100 13.74 -2.04 1.01
CA MET A 100 14.33 -1.34 -0.14
C MET A 100 15.64 -0.63 0.23
N ILE A 101 15.69 0.08 1.36
CA ILE A 101 16.84 0.88 1.78
C ILE A 101 17.88 0.03 2.51
N GLY A 102 17.44 -0.96 3.28
CA GLY A 102 18.25 -1.78 4.16
C GLY A 102 19.17 -2.77 3.46
N ASN A 103 19.30 -2.74 2.12
CA ASN A 103 20.07 -3.72 1.37
C ASN A 103 21.56 -3.76 1.75
N LYS A 104 22.11 -2.65 2.27
CA LYS A 104 23.51 -2.54 2.73
C LYS A 104 23.68 -2.51 4.26
N VAL A 105 22.58 -2.39 5.02
CA VAL A 105 22.61 -2.09 6.47
C VAL A 105 21.95 -3.18 7.30
N LEU A 106 20.95 -3.88 6.77
CA LEU A 106 20.19 -4.89 7.51
C LEU A 106 20.66 -6.30 7.19
N ALA A 107 20.75 -7.13 8.23
CA ALA A 107 20.99 -8.55 8.10
C ALA A 107 19.87 -9.23 7.27
N ALA A 108 20.25 -10.21 6.44
CA ALA A 108 19.32 -10.90 5.55
C ALA A 108 18.06 -11.46 6.25
N PRO A 109 18.14 -12.08 7.46
CA PRO A 109 16.95 -12.60 8.13
C PRO A 109 15.94 -11.52 8.54
N ILE A 110 16.42 -10.32 8.86
CA ILE A 110 15.54 -9.20 9.24
C ILE A 110 14.77 -8.73 8.00
N LYS A 111 15.45 -8.61 6.86
CA LYS A 111 14.81 -8.21 5.60
C LYS A 111 13.78 -9.23 5.14
N ASP A 112 14.06 -10.53 5.30
CA ASP A 112 13.12 -11.58 4.94
C ASP A 112 11.85 -11.50 5.77
N LYS A 113 11.99 -11.37 7.09
CA LYS A 113 10.86 -11.20 8.00
C LYS A 113 10.07 -9.94 7.68
N ALA A 114 10.74 -8.83 7.36
CA ALA A 114 10.07 -7.59 6.96
C ALA A 114 9.28 -7.76 5.64
N MET A 115 9.84 -8.46 4.65
CA MET A 115 9.13 -8.76 3.39
C MET A 115 7.93 -9.68 3.64
N GLN A 116 8.10 -10.77 4.41
CA GLN A 116 7.00 -11.70 4.75
C GLN A 116 5.89 -10.99 5.51
N LEU A 117 6.25 -10.22 6.54
CA LEU A 117 5.29 -9.50 7.36
C LEU A 117 4.54 -8.44 6.55
N SER A 118 5.24 -7.69 5.69
CA SER A 118 4.57 -6.73 4.81
C SER A 118 3.62 -7.41 3.82
N ALA A 119 4.03 -8.52 3.20
CA ALA A 119 3.18 -9.27 2.28
C ALA A 119 1.94 -9.82 2.99
N LEU A 120 2.09 -10.36 4.20
CA LEU A 120 0.99 -10.86 5.03
C LEU A 120 0.03 -9.74 5.42
N LEU A 121 0.54 -8.62 5.93
CA LEU A 121 -0.27 -7.46 6.32
C LEU A 121 -1.01 -6.88 5.12
N THR A 122 -0.32 -6.66 4.01
CA THR A 122 -0.93 -6.17 2.77
C THR A 122 -2.03 -7.13 2.30
N THR A 123 -1.78 -8.44 2.35
CA THR A 123 -2.79 -9.45 2.00
C THR A 123 -4.03 -9.34 2.88
N ALA A 124 -3.86 -9.30 4.20
CA ALA A 124 -4.97 -9.18 5.14
C ALA A 124 -5.78 -7.89 4.91
N ILE A 125 -5.10 -6.75 4.76
CA ILE A 125 -5.74 -5.45 4.49
C ILE A 125 -6.51 -5.48 3.17
N MET A 126 -5.90 -6.00 2.10
CA MET A 126 -6.56 -6.06 0.79
C MET A 126 -7.76 -7.00 0.78
N ILE A 127 -7.72 -8.14 1.50
CA ILE A 127 -8.87 -9.03 1.67
C ILE A 127 -10.02 -8.31 2.38
N VAL A 128 -9.72 -7.60 3.48
CA VAL A 128 -10.73 -6.79 4.18
C VAL A 128 -11.28 -5.71 3.26
N ALA A 129 -10.43 -5.03 2.49
CA ALA A 129 -10.87 -4.03 1.52
C ALA A 129 -11.78 -4.63 0.44
N VAL A 130 -11.46 -5.81 -0.10
CA VAL A 130 -12.36 -6.54 -1.04
C VAL A 130 -13.70 -6.82 -0.38
N TYR A 131 -13.73 -7.33 0.85
CA TYR A 131 -14.96 -7.56 1.60
C TYR A 131 -15.80 -6.27 1.70
N VAL A 132 -15.19 -5.15 2.12
CA VAL A 132 -15.88 -3.86 2.24
C VAL A 132 -16.41 -3.35 0.90
N HIS A 133 -15.67 -3.53 -0.19
CA HIS A 133 -16.13 -3.17 -1.54
C HIS A 133 -17.36 -3.98 -1.97
N LEU A 134 -17.44 -5.25 -1.59
CA LEU A 134 -18.52 -6.16 -1.99
C LEU A 134 -19.81 -5.97 -1.18
N LEU A 135 -19.75 -5.31 -0.01
CA LEU A 135 -20.94 -5.05 0.80
C LEU A 135 -21.92 -4.08 0.10
N PRO A 136 -23.20 -4.42 -0.04
CA PRO A 136 -24.18 -3.55 -0.69
C PRO A 136 -24.35 -2.18 -0.01
N ASN A 137 -24.25 -2.16 1.32
CA ASN A 137 -24.47 -0.98 2.17
C ASN A 137 -23.34 0.06 2.08
N VAL A 138 -22.19 -0.28 1.48
CA VAL A 138 -21.06 0.63 1.30
C VAL A 138 -21.14 1.26 -0.10
N PRO A 139 -21.56 2.51 -0.25
CA PRO A 139 -21.79 3.08 -1.57
C PRO A 139 -20.46 3.50 -2.22
N ALA A 140 -20.45 3.74 -3.53
CA ALA A 140 -19.21 3.98 -4.27
C ALA A 140 -18.50 5.26 -3.82
N GLU A 141 -19.24 6.27 -3.38
CA GLU A 141 -18.76 7.62 -3.07
C GLU A 141 -17.81 7.66 -1.86
N VAL A 142 -17.83 6.64 -1.01
CA VAL A 142 -16.94 6.50 0.15
C VAL A 142 -15.75 5.57 -0.12
N LEU A 143 -15.70 4.95 -1.31
CA LEU A 143 -14.62 4.06 -1.70
C LEU A 143 -13.50 4.83 -2.40
N PRO A 144 -12.26 4.30 -2.35
CA PRO A 144 -11.15 4.85 -3.14
C PRO A 144 -11.52 4.95 -4.63
N LEU A 145 -11.20 6.10 -5.24
CA LEU A 145 -11.50 6.40 -6.65
C LEU A 145 -12.99 6.33 -7.03
N GLN A 146 -13.88 6.28 -6.03
CA GLN A 146 -15.31 6.13 -6.21
C GLN A 146 -15.72 4.92 -7.06
N SER A 147 -14.90 3.86 -7.02
CA SER A 147 -15.12 2.63 -7.80
C SER A 147 -15.69 1.53 -6.92
N LYS A 148 -16.88 1.04 -7.27
CA LYS A 148 -17.52 -0.06 -6.53
C LYS A 148 -16.77 -1.39 -6.69
N PRO A 149 -16.46 -1.89 -7.90
CA PRO A 149 -15.67 -3.11 -8.04
C PRO A 149 -14.25 -2.94 -7.47
N PRO A 150 -13.71 -3.92 -6.70
CA PRO A 150 -12.40 -3.83 -6.05
C PRO A 150 -11.23 -4.10 -7.01
N VAL A 151 -11.28 -3.59 -8.25
CA VAL A 151 -10.26 -3.88 -9.27
C VAL A 151 -8.88 -3.41 -8.83
N MET A 152 -8.77 -2.17 -8.32
CA MET A 152 -7.50 -1.64 -7.83
C MET A 152 -6.98 -2.46 -6.65
N THR A 153 -7.85 -2.81 -5.71
CA THR A 153 -7.51 -3.65 -4.55
C THR A 153 -6.92 -4.99 -4.98
N LEU A 154 -7.54 -5.65 -5.97
CA LEU A 154 -7.05 -6.93 -6.51
C LEU A 154 -5.72 -6.78 -7.25
N ILE A 155 -5.52 -5.68 -7.99
CA ILE A 155 -4.24 -5.38 -8.64
C ILE A 155 -3.14 -5.20 -7.58
N ILE A 156 -3.37 -4.40 -6.53
CA ILE A 156 -2.39 -4.20 -5.45
C ILE A 156 -2.06 -5.53 -4.75
N LEU A 157 -3.06 -6.36 -4.48
CA LEU A 157 -2.87 -7.69 -3.90
C LEU A 157 -1.99 -8.57 -4.80
N GLY A 158 -2.29 -8.63 -6.10
CA GLY A 158 -1.50 -9.39 -7.08
C GLY A 158 -0.06 -8.88 -7.18
N LEU A 159 0.14 -7.56 -7.20
CA LEU A 159 1.47 -6.95 -7.21
C LEU A 159 2.26 -7.24 -5.92
N ALA A 160 1.59 -7.26 -4.76
CA ALA A 160 2.21 -7.61 -3.49
C ALA A 160 2.70 -9.07 -3.48
N TRP A 161 1.88 -10.01 -3.98
CA TRP A 161 2.28 -11.41 -4.12
C TRP A 161 3.39 -11.60 -5.14
N LEU A 162 3.32 -10.93 -6.29
CA LEU A 162 4.39 -10.95 -7.29
C LEU A 162 5.71 -10.42 -6.70
N ASN A 163 5.66 -9.32 -5.94
CA ASN A 163 6.83 -8.75 -5.30
C ASN A 163 7.47 -9.73 -4.31
N ALA A 164 6.67 -10.35 -3.44
CA ALA A 164 7.14 -11.35 -2.49
C ALA A 164 7.72 -12.58 -3.20
N PHE A 165 7.06 -13.08 -4.24
CA PHE A 165 7.54 -14.19 -5.06
C PHE A 165 8.90 -13.89 -5.69
N LEU A 166 9.05 -12.73 -6.34
CA LEU A 166 10.32 -12.33 -6.95
C LEU A 166 11.43 -12.12 -5.91
N TYR A 167 11.08 -11.64 -4.71
CA TYR A 167 12.03 -11.47 -3.62
C TYR A 167 12.61 -12.81 -3.14
N PHE A 168 11.76 -13.81 -2.88
CA PHE A 168 12.20 -15.11 -2.38
C PHE A 168 12.80 -16.01 -3.45
N ARG A 169 12.38 -15.89 -4.71
CA ARG A 169 12.96 -16.64 -5.84
C ARG A 169 14.42 -16.25 -6.14
N LYS A 170 14.83 -15.02 -5.78
CA LYS A 170 16.19 -14.54 -6.03
C LYS A 170 17.24 -15.16 -5.08
N LYS A 171 16.82 -15.60 -3.90
CA LYS A 171 17.69 -16.33 -2.97
C LYS A 171 17.94 -17.74 -3.48
#